data_AF-K1U7B4-F1
#
_entry.id   AF-K1U7B4-F1
#
_cell.length_a   1.000
_cell.length_b   1.000
_cell.length_c   1.000
_cell.angle_alpha   90.00
_cell.angle_beta   90.00
_cell.angle_gamma   90.00
#
_symmetry.space_group_name_H-M   'P 1'
#
loop_
_entity.id
_entity.type
_entity.pdbx_description
1 polymer ?
#
loop_
_entity_poly.entity_id
_entity_poly.type
_entity_poly.pdbx_seq_one_letter_code
_entity_poly.pdbx_strand_id
1 'polypeptide(L)'
;MDVREAERRIAGAGEKLRALDGEFSRVAASERDLARYGASLRERLQEVQVQATAQPAADGTLVVMEGWAEKETSARVDELLEAYPGVVYLKSDPTPEDDTPVKLKNNRFARVFELVGDMYARPKYGTLDLTPFFAPFYMLFFGICLNDA
;
A
#
# COMPACT_ATOMS: atom_id res chain seq x y z
N MET A 1 -27.56 46.77 -2.90
CA MET A 1 -27.66 45.44 -3.53
C MET A 1 -29.14 45.11 -3.60
N ASP A 2 -29.68 44.92 -4.79
CA ASP A 2 -31.11 44.66 -4.99
C ASP A 2 -31.45 43.22 -4.57
N VAL A 3 -32.47 43.04 -3.73
CA VAL A 3 -32.92 41.74 -3.23
C VAL A 3 -33.24 40.79 -4.39
N ARG A 4 -33.78 41.31 -5.50
CA ARG A 4 -34.10 40.52 -6.69
C ARG A 4 -32.88 40.03 -7.47
N GLU A 5 -31.75 40.73 -7.34
CA GLU A 5 -30.48 40.31 -7.91
C GLU A 5 -29.85 39.20 -7.06
N ALA A 6 -29.95 39.31 -5.73
CA ALA A 6 -29.52 38.28 -4.80
C ALA A 6 -30.33 36.98 -5.00
N GLU A 7 -31.66 37.06 -5.11
CA GLU A 7 -32.54 35.91 -5.38
C GLU A 7 -32.20 35.20 -6.70
N ARG A 8 -31.94 35.97 -7.77
CA ARG A 8 -31.50 35.41 -9.06
C ARG A 8 -30.16 34.69 -8.96
N ARG A 9 -29.21 35.24 -8.20
CA ARG A 9 -27.91 34.59 -7.96
C ARG A 9 -28.04 33.30 -7.15
N ILE A 10 -28.91 33.28 -6.13
CA ILE A 10 -29.19 32.09 -5.33
C ILE A 10 -29.82 30.99 -6.19
N ALA A 11 -30.82 31.35 -7.01
CA ALA A 11 -31.47 30.40 -7.93
C ALA A 11 -30.47 29.81 -8.94
N GLY A 12 -29.65 30.65 -9.58
CA GLY A 12 -28.63 30.20 -10.52
C GLY A 12 -27.52 29.35 -9.87
N ALA A 13 -27.13 29.63 -8.63
CA ALA A 13 -26.22 28.78 -7.87
C ALA A 13 -26.85 27.42 -7.52
N GLY A 14 -28.14 27.41 -7.16
CA GLY A 14 -28.89 26.20 -6.87
C GLY A 14 -29.01 25.25 -8.07
N GLU A 15 -29.23 25.78 -9.28
CA GLU A 15 -29.24 24.96 -10.50
C GLU A 15 -27.87 24.36 -10.81
N LYS A 16 -26.79 25.14 -10.65
CA LYS A 16 -25.42 24.63 -10.83
C LYS A 16 -25.09 23.52 -9.83
N LEU A 17 -25.54 23.65 -8.58
CA LEU A 17 -25.32 22.64 -7.54
C LEU A 17 -26.03 21.33 -7.89
N ARG A 18 -27.29 21.40 -8.35
CA ARG A 18 -28.04 20.22 -8.81
C ARG A 18 -27.41 19.55 -10.04
N ALA A 19 -26.92 20.34 -10.98
CA ALA A 19 -26.22 19.82 -12.16
C ALA A 19 -24.94 19.07 -11.75
N LEU A 20 -24.18 19.65 -10.82
CA LEU A 20 -22.95 19.06 -10.29
C LEU A 20 -23.24 17.78 -9.47
N ASP A 21 -24.28 17.77 -8.65
CA ASP A 21 -24.72 16.56 -7.92
C ASP A 21 -25.13 15.43 -8.88
N GLY A 22 -25.79 15.78 -9.99
CA GLY A 22 -26.13 14.82 -11.04
C GLY A 22 -24.90 14.22 -11.72
N GLU A 23 -23.88 15.04 -11.97
CA GLU A 23 -22.60 14.58 -12.51
C GLU A 23 -21.85 13.69 -11.51
N PHE A 24 -21.74 14.09 -10.25
CA PHE A 24 -21.13 13.27 -9.19
C PHE A 24 -21.86 11.94 -9.00
N SER A 25 -23.19 11.93 -9.06
CA SER A 25 -23.98 10.70 -8.94
C SER A 25 -23.68 9.72 -10.10
N ARG A 26 -23.53 10.26 -11.32
CA ARG A 26 -23.15 9.45 -12.49
C ARG A 26 -21.74 8.89 -12.37
N VAL A 27 -20.78 9.69 -11.88
CA VAL A 27 -19.40 9.23 -11.66
C VAL A 27 -19.33 8.21 -10.52
N ALA A 28 -20.06 8.42 -9.43
CA ALA A 28 -20.18 7.47 -8.33
C ALA A 28 -20.74 6.11 -8.78
N ALA A 29 -21.68 6.10 -9.73
CA ALA A 29 -22.18 4.86 -10.31
C ALA A 29 -21.09 4.04 -11.03
N SER A 30 -20.05 4.70 -11.56
CA SER A 30 -18.91 4.07 -12.23
C SER A 30 -17.76 3.65 -11.28
N GLU A 31 -17.84 4.02 -10.00
CA GLU A 31 -16.79 3.73 -9.01
C GLU A 31 -16.43 2.24 -8.96
N ARG A 32 -17.45 1.38 -9.02
CA ARG A 32 -17.26 -0.07 -8.99
C ARG A 32 -16.52 -0.59 -10.21
N ASP A 33 -16.84 -0.07 -11.39
CA ASP A 33 -16.20 -0.50 -12.64
C ASP A 33 -14.76 0.02 -12.73
N LEU A 34 -14.51 1.26 -12.27
CA LEU A 34 -13.17 1.79 -12.12
C LEU A 34 -12.33 1.00 -11.11
N ALA A 35 -12.92 0.61 -9.97
CA ALA A 35 -12.24 -0.21 -8.97
C ALA A 35 -11.87 -1.60 -9.52
N ARG A 36 -12.79 -2.23 -10.27
CA ARG A 36 -12.53 -3.51 -10.96
C ARG A 36 -11.44 -3.37 -12.01
N TYR A 37 -11.52 -2.34 -12.85
CA TYR A 37 -10.52 -2.10 -13.87
C TYR A 37 -9.14 -1.84 -13.22
N GLY A 38 -9.09 -1.04 -12.16
CA GLY A 38 -7.88 -0.81 -11.37
C GLY A 38 -7.35 -2.07 -10.68
N ALA A 39 -8.21 -3.03 -10.31
CA ALA A 39 -7.77 -4.34 -9.83
C ALA A 39 -7.14 -5.17 -10.96
N SER A 40 -7.76 -5.21 -12.14
CA SER A 40 -7.21 -5.94 -13.30
C SER A 40 -5.88 -5.36 -13.79
N LEU A 41 -5.71 -4.04 -13.73
CA LEU A 41 -4.45 -3.39 -14.07
C LEU A 41 -3.34 -3.74 -13.07
N ARG A 42 -3.68 -3.84 -11.78
CA ARG A 42 -2.72 -4.26 -10.75
C ARG A 42 -2.28 -5.71 -10.94
N GLU A 43 -3.20 -6.60 -11.26
CA GLU A 43 -2.89 -8.00 -11.54
C GLU A 43 -1.96 -8.14 -12.75
N ARG A 44 -2.26 -7.44 -13.85
CA ARG A 44 -1.38 -7.40 -15.03
C ARG A 44 0.00 -6.81 -14.72
N LEU A 45 0.06 -5.78 -13.88
CA LEU A 45 1.34 -5.20 -13.47
C LEU A 45 2.17 -6.20 -12.65
N GLN A 46 1.53 -6.94 -11.74
CA GLN A 46 2.19 -7.99 -10.97
C GLN A 46 2.72 -9.10 -11.87
N GLU A 47 1.93 -9.55 -12.85
CA GLU A 47 2.38 -10.55 -13.83
C GLU A 47 3.64 -10.11 -14.57
N VAL A 48 3.65 -8.87 -15.08
CA VAL A 48 4.80 -8.30 -15.80
C VAL A 48 6.02 -8.19 -14.88
N GLN A 49 5.84 -7.77 -13.62
CA GLN A 49 6.93 -7.68 -12.65
C GLN A 49 7.51 -9.07 -12.34
N VAL A 50 6.67 -10.07 -12.14
CA VAL A 50 7.11 -11.45 -11.87
C VAL A 50 7.86 -12.02 -13.07
N GLN A 51 7.35 -11.83 -14.29
CA GLN A 51 8.05 -12.27 -15.51
C GLN A 51 9.40 -11.57 -15.70
N ALA A 52 9.50 -10.29 -15.34
CA ALA A 52 10.76 -9.55 -15.44
C ALA A 52 11.83 -10.03 -14.45
N THR A 53 11.41 -10.54 -13.28
CA THR A 53 12.31 -11.10 -12.27
C THR A 53 12.56 -12.60 -12.46
N ALA A 54 11.73 -13.28 -13.24
CA ALA A 54 11.84 -14.70 -13.49
C ALA A 54 13.02 -15.02 -14.43
N GLN A 55 13.84 -15.99 -14.04
CA GLN A 55 15.00 -16.39 -14.82
C GLN A 55 14.74 -17.69 -15.58
N PRO A 56 14.81 -17.68 -16.93
CA PRO A 56 14.73 -18.92 -17.69
C PRO A 56 16.01 -19.76 -17.44
N ALA A 57 15.83 -21.05 -17.18
CA ALA A 57 16.90 -22.01 -16.95
C ALA A 57 16.67 -23.29 -17.79
N ALA A 58 17.69 -24.14 -17.87
CA ALA A 58 17.65 -25.41 -18.61
C ALA A 58 17.08 -25.27 -20.04
N ASP A 59 17.72 -24.42 -20.85
CA ASP A 59 17.34 -24.13 -22.24
C ASP A 59 15.88 -23.68 -22.41
N GLY A 60 15.34 -22.97 -21.41
CA GLY A 60 13.97 -22.42 -21.45
C GLY A 60 12.89 -23.42 -21.02
N THR A 61 13.27 -24.60 -20.54
CA THR A 61 12.34 -25.61 -20.02
C THR A 61 11.90 -25.30 -18.59
N LEU A 62 12.70 -24.51 -17.85
CA LEU A 62 12.44 -24.13 -16.46
C LEU A 62 12.36 -22.62 -16.31
N VAL A 63 11.49 -22.18 -15.42
CA VAL A 63 11.41 -20.79 -14.96
C VAL A 63 11.69 -20.78 -13.47
N VAL A 64 12.76 -20.09 -13.07
CA VAL A 64 13.16 -19.95 -11.68
C VAL A 64 12.63 -18.62 -11.15
N MET A 65 11.97 -18.68 -10.00
CA MET A 65 11.43 -17.53 -9.29
C MET A 65 11.90 -17.58 -7.84
N GLU A 66 12.30 -16.43 -7.31
CA GLU A 66 12.74 -16.25 -5.93
C GLU A 66 11.85 -15.21 -5.25
N GLY A 67 11.61 -15.40 -3.95
CA GLY A 67 10.75 -14.50 -3.20
C GLY A 67 10.74 -14.77 -1.71
N TRP A 68 10.17 -13.82 -0.97
CA TRP A 68 10.10 -13.85 0.48
C TRP A 68 8.68 -14.15 0.95
N ALA A 69 8.55 -15.06 1.91
CA ALA A 69 7.31 -15.34 2.61
C ALA A 69 7.43 -14.99 4.10
N GLU A 70 6.40 -14.37 4.67
CA GLU A 70 6.37 -14.16 6.12
C GLU A 70 6.22 -15.49 6.83
N LYS A 71 6.91 -15.66 7.96
CA LYS A 71 6.84 -16.89 8.76
C LYS A 71 5.42 -17.33 9.09
N GLU A 72 4.51 -16.38 9.32
CA GLU A 72 3.10 -16.64 9.66
C GLU A 72 2.27 -17.13 8.46
N THR A 73 2.58 -16.68 7.25
CA THR A 73 1.85 -17.08 6.03
C THR A 73 2.56 -18.16 5.24
N SER A 74 3.79 -18.52 5.62
CA SER A 74 4.64 -19.43 4.89
C SER A 74 4.00 -20.82 4.69
N ALA A 75 3.29 -21.36 5.69
CA ALA A 75 2.61 -22.65 5.55
C ALA A 75 1.54 -22.63 4.44
N ARG A 76 0.80 -21.52 4.30
CA ARG A 76 -0.18 -21.35 3.23
C ARG A 76 0.46 -21.27 1.84
N VAL A 77 1.68 -20.72 1.77
CA VAL A 77 2.45 -20.67 0.52
C VAL A 77 2.93 -22.07 0.16
N ASP A 78 3.41 -22.85 1.14
CA ASP A 78 3.83 -24.24 0.94
C ASP A 78 2.67 -25.08 0.39
N GLU A 79 1.49 -25.04 1.05
CA GLU A 79 0.28 -25.74 0.60
C GLU A 79 -0.13 -25.36 -0.84
N LEU A 80 0.00 -24.08 -1.19
CA LEU A 80 -0.31 -23.59 -2.54
C LEU A 80 0.66 -24.20 -3.55
N LEU A 81 1.97 -24.15 -3.29
CA LEU A 81 3.00 -24.65 -4.19
C LEU A 81 2.92 -26.16 -4.38
N GLU A 82 2.64 -26.91 -3.30
CA GLU A 82 2.46 -28.37 -3.35
C GLU A 82 1.24 -28.79 -4.19
N ALA A 83 0.19 -27.97 -4.24
CA ALA A 83 -1.01 -28.26 -5.01
C ALA A 83 -0.82 -28.12 -6.54
N TYR A 84 0.21 -27.40 -6.99
CA TYR A 84 0.45 -27.16 -8.42
C TYR A 84 1.37 -28.23 -9.03
N PRO A 85 0.89 -29.00 -10.03
CA PRO A 85 1.74 -29.98 -10.71
C PRO A 85 2.84 -29.27 -11.51
N GLY A 86 4.06 -29.80 -11.44
CA GLY A 86 5.22 -29.28 -12.18
C GLY A 86 5.97 -28.14 -11.48
N VAL A 87 5.59 -27.79 -10.24
CA VAL A 87 6.33 -26.85 -9.40
C VAL A 87 7.20 -27.64 -8.41
N VAL A 88 8.46 -27.24 -8.31
CA VAL A 88 9.38 -27.69 -7.27
C VAL A 88 9.91 -26.44 -6.59
N TYR A 89 9.90 -26.41 -5.26
CA TYR A 89 10.36 -25.25 -4.50
C TYR A 89 11.38 -25.65 -3.44
N LEU A 90 12.27 -24.72 -3.14
CA LEU A 90 13.22 -24.78 -2.05
C LEU A 90 12.90 -23.67 -1.07
N LYS A 91 13.02 -23.97 0.22
CA LYS A 91 12.71 -23.04 1.29
C LYS A 91 13.81 -23.07 2.34
N SER A 92 14.29 -21.89 2.72
CA SER A 92 15.29 -21.69 3.75
C SER A 92 14.97 -20.43 4.55
N ASP A 93 15.47 -20.36 5.77
CA ASP A 93 15.47 -19.12 6.55
C ASP A 93 16.51 -18.13 5.96
N PRO A 94 16.27 -16.81 6.05
CA PRO A 94 17.23 -15.79 5.60
C PRO A 94 18.55 -15.87 6.35
N THR A 95 19.65 -15.62 5.65
CA THR A 95 20.97 -15.39 6.24
C THR A 95 21.24 -13.89 6.45
N PRO A 96 22.22 -13.51 7.27
CA PRO A 96 22.56 -12.10 7.49
C PRO A 96 23.03 -11.34 6.23
N GLU A 97 23.49 -12.08 5.21
CA GLU A 97 23.94 -11.54 3.92
C GLU A 97 22.79 -11.25 2.96
N ASP A 98 21.61 -11.82 3.21
CA ASP A 98 20.43 -11.65 2.36
C ASP A 98 19.81 -10.26 2.55
N ASP A 99 19.41 -9.64 1.43
CA ASP A 99 18.63 -8.39 1.45
C ASP A 99 17.16 -8.69 1.77
N THR A 100 16.93 -9.10 3.01
CA THR A 100 15.61 -9.55 3.48
C THR A 100 14.67 -8.35 3.68
N PRO A 101 13.46 -8.35 3.07
CA PRO A 101 12.52 -7.25 3.22
C PRO A 101 12.02 -7.13 4.66
N VAL A 102 11.84 -5.88 5.10
CA VAL A 102 11.44 -5.57 6.47
C VAL A 102 9.98 -5.17 6.53
N LYS A 103 9.21 -5.93 7.31
CA LYS A 103 7.80 -5.65 7.61
C LYS A 103 7.63 -5.27 9.08
N LEU A 104 7.24 -4.02 9.33
CA LEU A 104 6.96 -3.52 10.66
C LEU A 104 5.61 -4.03 11.18
N LYS A 105 5.54 -4.35 12.47
CA LYS A 105 4.34 -4.82 13.18
C LYS A 105 3.99 -3.90 14.35
N ASN A 106 3.86 -2.60 14.08
CA ASN A 106 3.53 -1.61 15.11
C ASN A 106 2.03 -1.58 15.44
N ASN A 107 1.73 -1.16 16.67
CA ASN A 107 0.36 -0.89 17.09
C ASN A 107 -0.21 0.37 16.40
N ARG A 108 -1.52 0.64 16.56
CA ARG A 108 -2.19 1.77 15.91
C ARG A 108 -1.53 3.12 16.19
N PHE A 109 -0.96 3.32 17.38
CA PHE A 109 -0.30 4.57 17.75
C PHE A 109 1.05 4.72 17.03
N ALA A 110 1.96 3.75 17.22
CA ALA A 110 3.30 3.78 16.62
C ALA A 110 3.25 3.77 15.09
N ARG A 111 2.23 3.11 14.49
CA ARG A 111 2.03 3.07 13.03
C ARG A 111 1.91 4.46 12.39
N VAL A 112 1.36 5.46 13.09
CA VAL A 112 1.25 6.83 12.56
C VAL A 112 2.63 7.46 12.36
N PHE A 113 3.61 7.06 13.18
CA PHE A 113 4.96 7.60 13.17
C PHE A 113 5.92 6.79 12.27
N GLU A 114 5.48 5.68 11.70
CA GLU A 114 6.28 4.91 10.72
C GLU A 114 6.70 5.79 9.53
N LEU A 115 5.82 6.67 9.06
CA LEU A 115 6.13 7.63 7.98
C LEU A 115 7.33 8.52 8.34
N VAL A 116 7.42 8.96 9.61
CA VAL A 116 8.53 9.78 10.08
C VAL A 116 9.82 8.94 10.15
N GLY A 117 9.73 7.69 10.61
CA GLY A 117 10.85 6.75 10.61
C GLY A 117 11.37 6.44 9.20
N ASP A 118 10.46 6.29 8.24
CA ASP A 118 10.77 6.03 6.83
C ASP A 118 11.58 7.15 6.16
N MET A 119 11.48 8.39 6.64
CA MET A 119 12.26 9.52 6.11
C MET A 119 13.76 9.45 6.46
N TYR A 120 14.14 8.65 7.46
CA TYR A 120 15.53 8.52 7.89
C TYR A 120 16.15 7.23 7.34
N ALA A 121 15.79 6.10 7.94
CA ALA A 121 16.20 4.78 7.50
C ALA A 121 15.30 3.74 8.15
N ARG A 122 14.82 2.78 7.35
CA ARG A 122 14.14 1.62 7.91
C ARG A 122 15.12 0.76 8.71
N PRO A 123 14.67 0.12 9.80
CA PRO A 123 15.51 -0.83 10.53
C PRO A 123 15.94 -1.95 9.60
N LYS A 124 17.16 -2.46 9.79
CA LYS A 124 17.60 -3.68 9.09
C LYS A 124 16.82 -4.88 9.60
N TYR A 125 16.69 -5.91 8.76
CA TYR A 125 16.10 -7.17 9.18
C TYR A 125 16.80 -7.69 10.45
N GLY A 126 16.01 -8.16 11.42
CA GLY A 126 16.51 -8.62 12.72
C GLY A 126 16.91 -7.54 13.72
N THR A 127 16.83 -6.25 13.37
CA THR A 127 17.11 -5.15 14.30
C THR A 127 15.84 -4.61 14.95
N LEU A 128 15.99 -3.94 16.10
CA LEU A 128 14.88 -3.37 16.85
C LEU A 128 14.30 -2.15 16.11
N ASP A 129 12.99 -2.16 15.86
CA ASP A 129 12.26 -0.97 15.41
C ASP A 129 12.12 0.03 16.57
N LEU A 130 12.69 1.22 16.39
CA LEU A 130 12.68 2.29 17.39
C LEU A 130 11.40 3.14 17.33
N THR A 131 10.55 2.97 16.30
CA THR A 131 9.33 3.77 16.10
C THR A 131 8.44 3.83 17.35
N PRO A 132 8.16 2.72 18.07
CA PRO A 132 7.34 2.76 19.29
C PRO A 132 7.94 3.59 20.43
N PHE A 133 9.27 3.60 20.55
CA PHE A 133 9.98 4.35 21.58
C PHE A 133 10.13 5.82 21.20
N PHE A 134 10.35 6.10 19.93
CA PHE A 134 10.50 7.44 19.37
C PHE A 134 9.17 8.22 19.37
N ALA A 135 8.07 7.58 18.98
CA ALA A 135 6.74 8.19 18.81
C ALA A 135 6.28 9.11 19.96
N PRO A 136 6.29 8.69 21.25
CA PRO A 136 5.82 9.54 22.34
C PRO A 136 6.69 10.79 22.54
N PHE A 137 8.01 10.67 22.38
CA PHE A 137 8.92 11.81 22.52
C PHE A 137 8.80 12.76 21.33
N TYR A 138 8.65 12.23 20.11
CA TYR A 138 8.40 13.06 18.93
C TYR A 138 7.13 13.89 19.11
N MET A 139 6.03 13.28 19.54
CA MET A 139 4.77 13.99 19.80
C MET A 139 4.94 15.11 20.84
N LEU A 140 5.64 14.83 21.95
CA LEU A 140 5.89 15.80 23.01
C LEU A 140 6.74 16.98 22.52
N PHE A 141 7.89 16.69 21.92
CA PHE A 141 8.82 17.74 21.47
C PHE A 141 8.27 18.53 20.30
N PHE A 142 7.60 17.88 19.36
CA PHE A 142 6.92 18.57 18.25
C PHE A 142 5.86 19.53 18.78
N GLY A 143 5.07 19.12 19.76
CA GLY A 143 4.09 19.98 20.43
C GLY A 143 4.71 21.18 21.14
N ILE A 144 5.86 21.00 21.83
CA ILE A 144 6.60 22.10 22.45
C ILE A 144 7.15 23.07 21.40
N CYS A 145 7.71 22.56 20.30
CA CYS A 145 8.28 23.39 19.24
C CYS A 145 7.23 24.17 18.42
N LEU A 146 6.04 23.59 18.23
CA LEU A 146 4.91 24.24 17.57
C LEU A 146 4.06 25.11 18.48
N ASN A 147 4.42 25.23 19.75
CA ASN A 147 3.75 26.10 20.70
C ASN A 147 4.01 27.57 20.33
N ASP A 148 3.37 28.02 19.27
CA ASP A 148 3.10 29.41 18.92
C ASP A 148 1.76 29.76 19.60
N ALA A 149 1.87 30.06 20.90
CA ALA A 149 0.80 30.62 21.71
C ALA A 149 1.13 32.09 22.01
#